data_AF-A0A521C812-F1
#
_entry.id   AF-A0A521C812-F1
#
_cell.length_a   1.000
_cell.length_b   1.000
_cell.length_c   1.000
_cell.angle_alpha   90.00
_cell.angle_beta   90.00
_cell.angle_gamma   90.00
#
_symmetry.space_group_name_H-M   'P 1'
#
loop_
_entity.id
_entity.type
_entity.pdbx_description
1 polymer ?
#
loop_
_entity_poly.entity_id
_entity_poly.type
_entity_poly.pdbx_seq_one_letter_code
_entity_poly.pdbx_strand_id
1 'polypeptide(L)'
;MNAKLIGYAATLLLLAGCGDRMGDYPALMPTDQLLAEPTLPEHAQDAATDPTATDAALQGRAAGLSGRSGATPANSADLKRRADALRARASALAKTSLDECPEGDTSCTPPQDGATE
;
A
#
# COMPACT_ATOMS: atom_id res chain seq x y z
N MET A 1 -38.84 -36.90 51.69
CA MET A 1 -37.66 -36.34 50.98
C MET A 1 -37.86 -34.84 50.87
N ASN A 2 -37.02 -34.08 51.58
CA ASN A 2 -37.35 -32.71 51.99
C ASN A 2 -37.11 -31.71 50.85
N ALA A 3 -38.18 -31.04 50.40
CA ALA A 3 -38.14 -30.02 49.33
C ALA A 3 -37.10 -28.91 49.55
N LYS A 4 -36.74 -28.64 50.82
CA LYS A 4 -35.67 -27.70 51.19
C LYS A 4 -34.27 -28.13 50.71
N LEU A 5 -33.98 -29.43 50.66
CA LEU A 5 -32.71 -29.97 50.14
C LEU A 5 -32.62 -29.84 48.61
N ILE A 6 -33.76 -29.98 47.91
CA ILE A 6 -33.82 -29.82 46.45
C ILE A 6 -33.61 -28.35 46.06
N GLY A 7 -34.22 -27.41 46.80
CA GLY A 7 -34.04 -25.98 46.58
C GLY A 7 -32.59 -25.52 46.79
N TYR A 8 -31.91 -26.05 47.81
CA TYR A 8 -30.51 -25.72 48.11
C TYR A 8 -29.54 -26.30 47.07
N ALA A 9 -29.82 -27.50 46.56
CA ALA A 9 -29.03 -28.10 45.48
C ALA A 9 -29.18 -27.32 44.17
N ALA A 10 -30.39 -26.83 43.86
CA ALA A 10 -30.65 -26.05 42.66
C ALA A 10 -29.95 -24.67 42.67
N THR A 11 -29.92 -23.98 43.82
CA THR A 11 -29.21 -22.70 43.95
C THR A 11 -27.69 -22.86 43.88
N LEU A 12 -27.13 -23.95 44.43
CA LEU A 12 -25.70 -24.25 44.30
C LEU A 12 -25.29 -24.57 42.85
N LEU A 13 -26.14 -25.28 42.10
CA LEU A 13 -25.92 -25.55 40.67
C LEU A 13 -25.98 -24.28 39.80
N LEU A 14 -26.84 -23.31 40.15
CA LEU A 14 -26.92 -22.02 39.47
C LEU A 14 -25.70 -21.11 39.76
N LEU A 15 -25.12 -21.16 40.97
CA LEU A 15 -23.88 -20.45 41.28
C LEU A 15 -22.66 -21.08 40.61
N ALA A 16 -22.59 -22.42 40.51
CA ALA A 16 -21.53 -23.11 39.78
C ALA A 16 -21.55 -22.79 38.27
N GLY A 17 -22.73 -22.58 37.69
CA GLY A 17 -22.90 -22.18 36.29
C GLY A 17 -22.48 -20.74 35.94
N CYS A 18 -22.38 -19.84 36.94
CA CYS A 18 -21.85 -18.49 36.75
C CYS A 18 -20.32 -18.40 36.94
N GLY A 19 -19.69 -19.43 37.51
CA GLY A 19 -18.23 -19.47 37.73
C GLY A 19 -17.44 -20.19 36.64
N ASP A 20 -18.09 -21.08 35.87
CA ASP A 20 -17.40 -22.10 35.07
C ASP A 20 -17.59 -21.98 33.55
N ARG A 21 -18.19 -20.87 33.07
CA ARG A 21 -18.29 -20.55 31.63
C ARG A 21 -17.23 -19.58 31.12
N MET A 22 -16.15 -19.39 31.87
CA MET A 22 -14.96 -18.64 31.44
C MET A 22 -13.86 -19.59 30.93
N GLY A 23 -14.23 -20.77 30.43
CA GLY A 23 -13.31 -21.86 30.09
C GLY A 23 -12.53 -21.72 28.78
N ASP A 24 -12.81 -20.70 27.96
CA ASP A 24 -12.12 -20.47 26.67
C ASP A 24 -11.73 -19.01 26.46
N TYR A 25 -11.70 -18.19 27.52
CA TYR A 25 -11.12 -16.86 27.38
C TYR A 25 -9.59 -16.98 27.41
N PRO A 26 -8.87 -16.56 26.35
CA PRO A 26 -7.42 -16.57 26.36
C PRO A 26 -6.94 -15.74 27.54
N ALA A 27 -5.84 -16.17 28.16
CA ALA A 27 -5.21 -15.45 29.25
C ALA A 27 -5.06 -13.97 28.87
N LEU A 28 -5.54 -13.07 29.74
CA LEU A 28 -5.45 -11.64 29.49
C LEU A 28 -3.98 -11.27 29.30
N MET A 29 -3.69 -10.55 28.23
CA MET A 29 -2.34 -10.07 27.97
C MET A 29 -1.91 -9.18 29.16
N PRO A 30 -0.66 -9.28 29.65
CA PRO A 30 -0.20 -8.43 30.74
C PRO A 30 -0.39 -6.95 30.40
N THR A 31 -0.89 -6.17 31.36
CA THR A 31 -1.12 -4.73 31.19
C THR A 31 0.14 -4.00 30.73
N ASP A 32 1.30 -4.42 31.24
CA ASP A 32 2.60 -3.85 30.86
C ASP A 32 2.94 -4.07 29.38
N GLN A 33 2.46 -5.17 28.79
CA GLN A 33 2.65 -5.46 27.37
C GLN A 33 1.65 -4.70 26.47
N LEU A 34 0.44 -4.46 26.98
CA LEU A 34 -0.57 -3.64 26.30
C LEU A 34 -0.24 -2.14 26.29
N LEU A 35 0.41 -1.66 27.36
CA LEU A 35 0.81 -0.26 27.52
C LEU A 35 2.25 0.00 27.12
N ALA A 36 2.97 -1.02 26.62
CA ALA A 36 4.31 -0.84 26.10
C ALA A 36 4.28 0.09 24.88
N GLU A 37 5.17 1.07 24.85
CA GLU A 37 5.33 1.94 23.69
C GLU A 37 5.73 1.07 22.48
N PRO A 38 4.96 1.10 21.37
CA PRO A 38 5.31 0.33 20.19
C PRO A 38 6.63 0.83 19.60
N THR A 39 7.50 -0.09 19.20
CA THR A 39 8.75 0.27 18.52
C THR A 39 8.43 0.94 17.19
N LEU A 40 8.84 2.20 17.05
CA LEU A 40 8.72 2.92 15.80
C LEU A 40 9.61 2.29 14.72
N PRO A 41 9.09 2.08 13.50
CA PRO A 41 9.90 1.58 12.40
C PRO A 41 10.96 2.63 11.99
N GLU A 42 12.10 2.18 11.47
CA GLU A 42 13.24 3.04 11.08
C GLU A 42 12.86 4.22 10.19
N HIS A 43 11.92 4.03 9.25
CA HIS A 43 11.48 5.09 8.35
C HIS A 43 10.59 6.15 9.01
N ALA A 44 10.12 5.93 10.24
CA ALA A 44 9.29 6.86 10.98
C ALA A 44 10.08 7.70 12.01
N GLN A 45 11.40 7.50 12.11
CA GLN A 45 12.25 8.21 13.09
C GLN A 45 12.22 9.73 12.89
N ASP A 46 12.17 10.19 11.64
CA ASP A 46 12.06 11.62 11.33
C ASP A 46 10.74 12.22 11.87
N ALA A 47 9.64 11.48 11.75
CA ALA A 47 8.33 11.90 12.24
C ALA A 47 8.23 11.87 13.77
N ALA A 48 8.95 10.94 14.42
CA ALA A 48 9.04 10.88 15.87
C ALA A 48 9.93 12.00 16.45
N THR A 49 10.99 12.36 15.73
CA THR A 49 11.94 13.41 16.14
C THR A 49 11.35 14.81 15.96
N ASP A 50 10.69 15.07 14.83
CA ASP A 50 10.02 16.34 14.56
C ASP A 50 8.70 16.13 13.80
N PRO A 51 7.59 15.93 14.53
CA PRO A 51 6.28 15.75 13.91
C PRO A 51 5.84 17.01 13.17
N THR A 52 6.21 18.20 13.65
CA THR A 52 5.77 19.47 13.06
C THR A 52 6.42 19.74 11.71
N ALA A 53 7.71 19.43 11.56
CA ALA A 53 8.40 19.52 10.27
C ALA A 53 7.86 18.50 9.26
N THR A 54 7.55 17.29 9.72
CA THR A 54 6.93 16.25 8.88
C THR A 54 5.56 16.70 8.38
N ASP A 55 4.72 17.24 9.25
CA ASP A 55 3.41 17.77 8.89
C ASP A 55 3.51 18.93 7.89
N ALA A 56 4.46 19.86 8.10
CA ALA A 56 4.69 20.97 7.18
C ALA A 56 5.13 20.47 5.79
N ALA A 57 6.02 19.47 5.72
CA ALA A 57 6.47 18.89 4.47
C ALA A 57 5.32 18.19 3.71
N LEU A 58 4.47 17.46 4.43
CA LEU A 58 3.29 16.80 3.85
C LEU A 58 2.27 17.83 3.34
N GLN A 59 2.00 18.89 4.11
CA GLN A 59 1.12 19.99 3.70
C GLN A 59 1.65 20.70 2.45
N GLY A 60 2.96 20.99 2.40
CA GLY A 60 3.60 21.59 1.22
C GLY A 60 3.47 20.70 -0.02
N ARG A 61 3.67 19.39 0.12
CA ARG A 61 3.46 18.42 -0.97
C ARG A 61 2.01 18.39 -1.43
N ALA A 62 1.06 18.35 -0.49
CA ALA A 62 -0.37 18.36 -0.79
C ALA A 62 -0.76 19.63 -1.56
N ALA A 63 -0.31 20.81 -1.10
CA ALA A 63 -0.55 22.08 -1.79
C ALA A 63 0.03 22.08 -3.22
N GLY A 64 1.25 21.57 -3.40
CA GLY A 64 1.87 21.45 -4.72
C GLY A 64 1.14 20.48 -5.66
N LEU A 65 0.58 19.39 -5.13
CA LEU A 65 -0.25 18.45 -5.90
C LEU A 65 -1.60 19.06 -6.24
N SER A 66 -2.28 19.68 -5.28
CA SER A 66 -3.56 20.38 -5.48
C SER A 66 -3.43 21.47 -6.55
N GLY A 67 -2.36 22.26 -6.51
CA GLY A 67 -2.07 23.30 -7.51
C GLY A 67 -1.88 22.73 -8.93
N ARG A 68 -1.31 21.52 -9.07
CA ARG A 68 -1.19 20.83 -10.36
C ARG A 68 -2.47 20.13 -10.79
N SER A 69 -3.30 19.71 -9.83
CA SER A 69 -4.55 18.98 -10.07
C SER A 69 -5.70 19.84 -10.60
N GLY A 70 -5.52 21.16 -10.71
CA GLY A 70 -6.50 22.06 -11.34
C GLY A 70 -6.75 21.76 -12.82
N ALA A 71 -5.97 20.87 -13.43
CA ALA A 71 -6.28 20.30 -14.74
C ALA A 71 -7.44 19.29 -14.60
N THR A 72 -8.57 19.58 -15.27
CA THR A 72 -9.68 18.65 -15.40
C THR A 72 -9.15 17.27 -15.84
N PRO A 73 -9.45 16.19 -15.09
CA PRO A 73 -9.02 14.86 -15.49
C PRO A 73 -9.49 14.57 -16.91
N ALA A 74 -8.58 14.07 -17.74
CA ALA A 74 -8.89 13.77 -19.14
C ALA A 74 -10.03 12.75 -19.19
N ASN A 75 -11.09 13.07 -19.94
CA ASN A 75 -12.21 12.16 -20.10
C ASN A 75 -11.80 10.92 -20.91
N SER A 76 -12.55 9.82 -20.75
CA SER A 76 -12.23 8.52 -21.34
C SER A 76 -12.08 8.56 -22.88
N ALA A 77 -12.85 9.43 -23.56
CA ALA A 77 -12.76 9.59 -25.00
C ALA A 77 -11.44 10.24 -25.42
N ASP A 78 -10.97 11.25 -24.69
CA ASP A 78 -9.69 11.90 -24.95
C ASP A 78 -8.51 10.95 -24.68
N LEU A 79 -8.56 10.22 -23.56
CA LEU A 79 -7.56 9.19 -23.24
C LEU A 79 -7.50 8.11 -24.32
N LYS A 80 -8.65 7.64 -24.80
CA LYS A 80 -8.72 6.67 -25.90
C LYS A 80 -8.06 7.20 -27.17
N ARG A 81 -8.38 8.45 -27.58
CA ARG A 81 -7.74 9.08 -28.76
C ARG A 81 -6.22 9.15 -28.61
N ARG A 82 -5.72 9.57 -27.45
CA ARG A 82 -4.28 9.66 -27.18
C ARG A 82 -3.61 8.28 -27.23
N ALA A 83 -4.23 7.28 -26.63
CA ALA A 83 -3.72 5.91 -26.64
C ALA A 83 -3.66 5.34 -28.08
N ASP A 84 -4.70 5.59 -28.88
CA ASP A 84 -4.75 5.17 -30.28
C ASP A 84 -3.67 5.88 -31.11
N ALA A 85 -3.48 7.20 -30.91
CA ALA A 85 -2.41 7.96 -31.55
C ALA A 85 -1.01 7.47 -31.16
N LEU A 86 -0.80 7.13 -29.88
CA LEU A 86 0.47 6.59 -29.40
C LEU A 86 0.76 5.22 -30.01
N ARG A 87 -0.25 4.34 -30.08
CA ARG A 87 -0.12 3.02 -30.71
C ARG A 87 0.18 3.14 -32.20
N ALA A 88 -0.44 4.09 -32.90
CA ALA A 88 -0.15 4.35 -34.31
C ALA A 88 1.31 4.79 -34.52
N ARG A 89 1.81 5.71 -33.69
CA ARG A 89 3.22 6.15 -33.72
C ARG A 89 4.19 5.01 -33.43
N ALA A 90 3.91 4.22 -32.39
CA ALA A 90 4.73 3.06 -32.05
C ALA A 90 4.75 2.03 -33.19
N SER A 91 3.62 1.81 -33.86
CA SER A 91 3.52 0.90 -35.01
C SER A 91 4.28 1.44 -36.22
N ALA A 92 4.32 2.75 -36.41
CA ALA A 92 5.13 3.39 -37.45
C ALA A 92 6.62 3.23 -37.15
N LEU A 93 7.04 3.53 -35.92
CA LEU A 93 8.43 3.37 -35.47
C LEU A 93 8.90 1.92 -35.55
N ALA A 94 8.06 0.95 -35.18
CA ALA A 94 8.40 -0.47 -35.26
C ALA A 94 8.59 -0.98 -36.70
N LYS A 95 8.05 -0.27 -37.70
CA LYS A 95 8.23 -0.57 -39.12
C LYS A 95 9.43 0.15 -39.74
N THR A 96 9.97 1.15 -39.04
CA THR A 96 11.20 1.81 -39.43
C THR A 96 12.36 0.89 -39.06
N SER A 97 13.14 0.44 -40.05
CA SER A 97 14.40 -0.25 -39.80
C SER A 97 15.36 0.70 -39.09
N LEU A 98 15.90 0.25 -37.96
CA LEU A 98 16.95 0.95 -37.22
C LEU A 98 18.35 0.64 -37.80
N ASP A 99 18.40 -0.17 -38.85
CA ASP A 99 19.63 -0.68 -39.47
C ASP A 99 20.34 0.39 -40.34
N GLU A 100 19.64 1.45 -40.71
CA GLU A 100 20.23 2.61 -41.40
C GLU A 100 20.48 3.72 -40.39
N CYS A 101 21.76 3.92 -40.07
CA CYS A 101 22.19 5.12 -39.37
C CYS A 101 21.95 6.32 -40.30
N PRO A 102 21.20 7.35 -39.85
CA PRO A 102 20.96 8.53 -40.65
C PRO A 102 22.30 9.21 -41.03
N GLU A 103 22.42 9.69 -42.27
CA GLU A 103 23.64 10.34 -42.77
C GLU A 103 24.07 11.48 -41.82
N GLY A 104 25.26 11.35 -41.24
CA GLY A 104 25.86 12.34 -40.33
C GLY A 104 25.72 12.05 -38.83
N ASP A 105 25.07 10.96 -38.42
CA ASP A 105 24.95 10.62 -37.00
C ASP A 105 26.13 9.77 -36.50
N THR A 106 27.10 10.45 -35.86
CA THR A 106 28.33 9.84 -35.31
C THR A 106 28.09 8.91 -34.12
N SER A 107 26.88 8.91 -33.55
CA SER A 107 26.50 8.06 -32.42
C SER A 107 26.15 6.62 -32.84
N CYS A 108 26.02 6.40 -34.14
CA CYS A 108 25.42 5.23 -34.73
C CYS A 108 26.54 4.44 -35.46
N THR A 109 27.01 3.35 -34.84
CA THR A 109 28.04 2.49 -35.45
C THR A 109 27.36 1.49 -36.38
N PRO A 110 27.63 1.50 -37.71
CA PRO A 110 27.00 0.58 -38.63
C PRO A 110 27.41 -0.87 -38.32
N PRO A 111 26.51 -1.85 -38.52
CA PRO A 111 26.85 -3.27 -38.37
C PRO A 111 27.99 -3.62 -39.34
N GLN A 112 29.04 -4.23 -38.81
CA GLN A 112 30.19 -4.63 -39.60
C GLN A 112 29.85 -5.88 -40.42
N ASP A 113 29.43 -5.67 -41.66
CA ASP A 113 29.36 -6.76 -42.64
C ASP A 113 30.78 -7.22 -42.99
N GLY A 114 31.05 -8.51 -42.78
CA GLY A 114 32.14 -9.21 -43.45
C GLY A 114 33.38 -9.50 -42.62
N ALA A 115 33.24 -10.28 -41.55
CA ALA A 115 34.29 -11.21 -41.18
C ALA A 115 34.11 -12.50 -42.01
N THR A 116 34.55 -12.47 -43.26
CA THR A 116 34.82 -13.69 -44.04
C THR A 116 36.32 -13.80 -44.23
N GLU A 117 36.88 -14.77 -43.50
CA GLU A 117 38.01 -15.66 -43.78
C GLU A 117 39.33 -15.08 -44.31
#